data_AF-A0A2E1UA11-F1
#
_entry.id   AF-A0A2E1UA11-F1
#
_cell.length_a   1.000
_cell.length_b   1.000
_cell.length_c   1.000
_cell.angle_alpha   90.00
_cell.angle_beta   90.00
_cell.angle_gamma   90.00
#
_symmetry.space_group_name_H-M   'P 1'
#
loop_
_entity.id
_entity.type
_entity.pdbx_description
1 polymer ?
#
loop_
_entity_poly.entity_id
_entity_poly.type
_entity_poly.pdbx_seq_one_letter_code
_entity_poly.pdbx_strand_id
1 'polypeptide(L)' 'MTDAPLMLSVSGARGIVGATMTPAVAERYAAAWGSYLRSQAEGDVQVVLGRDPRPSGS' A
#
# COMPACT_ATOMS: atom_id res chain seq x y z
N MET A 1 0.43 -25.36 0.08
CA MET A 1 0.44 -24.12 0.88
C MET A 1 0.48 -22.98 -0.12
N THR A 2 -0.43 -22.02 -0.04
CA THR A 2 -0.42 -20.89 -0.98
C THR A 2 0.86 -20.09 -0.74
N ASP A 3 1.75 -20.05 -1.72
CA ASP A 3 3.04 -19.38 -1.60
C ASP A 3 2.82 -17.90 -1.25
N ALA A 4 3.12 -17.54 0.00
CA ALA A 4 3.13 -16.22 0.61
C ALA A 4 1.87 -15.33 0.39
N PRO A 5 0.81 -15.48 1.22
CA PRO A 5 -0.37 -14.60 1.16
C PRO A 5 0.00 -13.12 1.40
N LEU A 6 -0.81 -12.20 0.87
CA LEU A 6 -0.71 -10.78 1.18
C LEU A 6 -0.83 -10.62 2.72
N MET A 7 0.21 -10.07 3.35
CA MET A 7 0.25 -9.86 4.79
C MET A 7 -0.08 -8.41 5.10
N LEU A 8 -1.19 -8.19 5.82
CA LEU A 8 -1.47 -6.96 6.53
C LEU A 8 -1.15 -7.19 8.00
N SER A 9 -0.24 -6.41 8.56
CA SER A 9 0.23 -6.58 9.95
C SER A 9 0.61 -5.25 10.58
N VAL A 10 1.23 -5.29 11.76
CA VAL A 10 1.72 -4.14 12.55
C VAL A 10 2.64 -3.22 11.72
N SER A 11 3.29 -3.74 10.68
CA SER A 11 4.24 -3.02 9.82
C SER A 11 3.78 -2.94 8.35
N GLY A 12 2.49 -2.66 8.15
CA GLY A 12 1.91 -2.35 6.83
C GLY A 12 1.59 -3.57 5.95
N ALA A 13 1.29 -3.30 4.68
CA ALA A 13 0.99 -4.30 3.67
C ALA A 13 2.27 -4.85 3.01
N ARG A 14 2.41 -6.17 2.94
CA ARG A 14 3.58 -6.86 2.38
C ARG A 14 3.13 -8.02 1.50
N GLY A 15 3.81 -8.23 0.37
CA GLY A 15 3.55 -9.34 -0.54
C GLY A 15 4.65 -9.47 -1.59
N ILE A 16 4.56 -10.51 -2.40
CA ILE A 16 5.46 -10.75 -3.53
C ILE A 16 4.98 -9.93 -4.72
N VAL A 17 5.86 -9.10 -5.28
CA VAL A 17 5.56 -8.26 -6.46
C VAL A 17 5.09 -9.14 -7.62
N GLY A 18 3.94 -8.80 -8.20
CA GLY A 18 3.35 -9.54 -9.33
C GLY A 18 2.60 -10.83 -8.96
N ALA A 19 2.68 -11.28 -7.71
CA ALA A 19 1.92 -12.44 -7.22
C ALA A 19 0.88 -12.01 -6.17
N THR A 20 1.33 -11.62 -4.97
CA THR A 20 0.43 -11.21 -3.87
C THR A 20 0.40 -9.71 -3.62
N MET A 21 1.44 -8.99 -4.05
CA MET A 21 1.43 -7.53 -4.22
C MET A 21 1.40 -7.21 -5.72
N THR A 22 0.21 -7.16 -6.29
CA THR A 22 0.00 -6.77 -7.71
C THR A 22 -0.23 -5.26 -7.81
N PRO A 23 -0.11 -4.65 -9.01
CA PRO A 23 -0.46 -3.24 -9.20
C PRO A 23 -1.88 -2.91 -8.73
N ALA A 24 -2.85 -3.79 -9.02
CA ALA A 24 -4.24 -3.61 -8.59
C ALA A 24 -4.41 -3.69 -7.07
N VAL A 25 -3.62 -4.50 -6.37
CA VAL A 25 -3.62 -4.55 -4.89
C VAL A 25 -3.03 -3.25 -4.32
N ALA A 26 -1.90 -2.79 -4.87
CA ALA A 26 -1.27 -1.54 -4.44
C ALA A 26 -2.18 -0.32 -4.65
N GLU A 27 -2.83 -0.22 -5.81
CA GLU A 27 -3.79 0.83 -6.14
C GLU A 27 -4.97 0.84 -5.15
N ARG A 28 -5.63 -0.31 -4.92
CA ARG A 28 -6.75 -0.41 -4.00
C ARG A 28 -6.36 -0.07 -2.57
N TYR A 29 -5.18 -0.51 -2.14
CA TYR A 29 -4.66 -0.20 -0.82
C TYR A 29 -4.42 1.32 -0.66
N ALA A 30 -3.79 1.95 -1.65
CA ALA A 30 -3.57 3.40 -1.65
C ALA A 30 -4.89 4.18 -1.65
N ALA A 31 -5.88 3.78 -2.45
CA ALA A 31 -7.19 4.41 -2.50
C ALA A 31 -7.94 4.28 -1.16
N ALA A 32 -7.90 3.10 -0.53
CA ALA A 32 -8.51 2.88 0.78
C ALA A 32 -7.85 3.74 1.85
N TRP A 33 -6.51 3.76 1.90
CA TRP A 33 -5.76 4.58 2.85
C TRP A 33 -5.99 6.09 2.63
N GLY A 34 -5.99 6.55 1.38
CA GLY A 34 -6.27 7.95 1.06
C GLY A 34 -7.69 8.38 1.44
N SER A 35 -8.68 7.50 1.22
CA SER A 35 -10.07 7.75 1.63
C SER A 35 -10.19 7.84 3.15
N TYR A 36 -9.49 6.98 3.88
CA TYR A 36 -9.41 7.03 5.34
C TYR A 36 -8.74 8.32 5.84
N LEU A 37 -7.62 8.75 5.24
CA LEU A 37 -6.99 10.01 5.63
C LEU A 37 -7.93 11.20 5.44
N ARG A 38 -8.64 11.24 4.31
CA ARG A 38 -9.61 12.30 4.01
C ARG A 38 -10.77 12.32 5.00
N SER A 39 -11.19 11.17 5.52
CA SER A 39 -12.25 11.13 6.54
C SER A 39 -11.78 11.63 7.91
N GLN A 40 -10.46 11.74 8.14
CA GLN A 40 -9.88 12.15 9.43
C GLN A 40 -9.47 13.62 9.49
N ALA A 41 -9.62 14.38 8.40
CA ALA A 41 -9.20 15.77 8.31
C ALA A 41 -10.34 16.67 7.77
N GLU A 42 -10.47 17.86 8.33
CA GLU A 42 -11.46 18.87 7.90
C GLU A 42 -10.96 19.76 6.76
N GLY A 43 -9.73 19.54 6.28
CA GLY A 43 -9.08 20.32 5.22
C GLY A 43 -8.10 19.50 4.39
N ASP A 44 -7.19 20.18 3.71
CA ASP A 44 -6.22 19.53 2.82
C ASP A 44 -5.28 18.58 3.61
N VAL A 45 -5.06 17.39 3.03
CA VAL A 45 -4.16 16.38 3.60
C VAL A 45 -2.87 16.35 2.79
N GLN A 46 -1.75 16.65 3.44
CA GLN A 46 -0.43 16.51 2.84
C GLN A 46 0.11 15.09 3.07
N VAL A 47 0.51 14.42 2.00
CA VAL A 47 1.11 13.08 2.04
C VAL A 47 2.55 13.13 1.56
N VAL A 48 3.47 12.59 2.36
CA VAL A 48 4.88 12.41 1.98
C VAL A 48 5.09 10.95 1.59
N LEU A 49 5.61 10.73 0.38
CA LEU A 49 5.92 9.40 -0.13
C LEU A 49 7.44 9.18 -0.14
N GLY A 50 7.85 8.00 0.33
CA GLY A 50 9.23 7.54 0.28
C GLY A 50 9.29 6.14 -0.30
N ARG A 51 10.41 5.80 -0.93
CA ARG A 51 10.68 4.46 -1.46
C ARG A 51 12.10 4.02 -1.15
N ASP A 52 12.31 2.72 -1.15
CA ASP A 52 13.64 2.12 -1.11
C ASP A 52 14.15 1.86 -2.55
N PRO A 53 15.38 1.34 -2.74
CA PRO A 53 15.97 1.18 -4.07
C PRO A 53 15.46 -0.06 -4.83
N ARG A 54 14.48 -0.83 -4.31
CA ARG A 54 13.96 -1.99 -5.04
C ARG A 54 13.39 -1.55 -6.40
N PRO A 55 13.63 -2.31 -7.49
CA PRO A 55 13.15 -1.96 -8.83
C PRO A 55 11.64 -1.79 -8.92
N SER A 56 10.88 -2.53 -8.10
CA SER A 56 9.42 -2.47 -8.06
C SER A 56 8.84 -1.17 -7.50
N GLY A 57 9.67 -0.27 -6.98
CA GLY A 57 9.22 1.02 -6.43
C GLY A 57 9.20 2.17 -7.44
N SER A 58 9.47 1.90 -8.73
CA SER A 58 9.42 2.89 -9.82
C SER A 58 8.00 3.13 -10.34
#